data_AF-A0A3D5WKY7-F1
#
_entry.id   AF-A0A3D5WKY7-F1
#
_cell.length_a   1.000
_cell.length_b   1.000
_cell.length_c   1.000
_cell.angle_alpha   90.00
_cell.angle_beta   90.00
_cell.angle_gamma   90.00
#
_symmetry.space_group_name_H-M   'P 1'
#
loop_
_entity.id
_entity.type
_entity.pdbx_description
1 polymer ?
#
loop_
_entity_poly.entity_id
_entity_poly.type
_entity_poly.pdbx_seq_one_letter_code
_entity_poly.pdbx_strand_id
1 'polypeptide(L)'
;MDERKSSGIGIHARRVLAYIVLIFISILCLFWFYVLFVNATRSHAQIQLGFSALPSGEFMNNWVHLMHSSQPVWNGLFNSVIIAAFSAILTTYFSCMTAYAIHVYNFKLKNVMFTFILMIMMIPTQVTALG
;
A
#
# COMPACT_ATOMS: atom_id res chain seq x y z
N MET A 1 -38.43 12.73 26.46
CA MET A 1 -37.21 13.55 26.34
C MET A 1 -36.69 13.32 24.94
N ASP A 2 -36.79 14.36 24.13
CA ASP A 2 -36.94 14.28 22.68
C ASP A 2 -35.67 13.81 21.97
N GLU A 3 -35.83 12.79 21.12
CA GLU A 3 -34.85 12.44 20.11
C GLU A 3 -34.69 13.62 19.15
N ARG A 4 -33.63 14.40 19.36
CA ARG A 4 -33.19 15.44 18.43
C ARG A 4 -32.78 14.77 17.11
N LYS A 5 -33.76 14.63 16.21
CA LYS A 5 -33.57 14.34 14.79
C LYS A 5 -32.65 15.42 14.23
N SER A 6 -31.36 15.14 14.24
CA SER A 6 -30.36 15.94 13.52
C SER A 6 -30.85 16.00 12.08
N SER A 7 -31.19 17.21 11.62
CA SER A 7 -31.52 17.52 10.24
C SER A 7 -30.25 17.32 9.41
N GLY A 8 -29.89 16.05 9.20
CA GLY A 8 -28.79 15.65 8.38
C GLY A 8 -29.07 16.08 6.96
N ILE A 9 -28.03 16.61 6.31
CA ILE A 9 -27.99 16.82 4.86
C ILE A 9 -28.62 15.60 4.17
N GLY A 10 -29.59 15.85 3.29
CA GLY A 10 -30.31 14.77 2.59
C GLY A 10 -29.33 13.76 2.00
N ILE A 11 -29.68 12.46 2.05
CA ILE A 11 -28.79 11.35 1.66
C ILE A 11 -28.15 11.59 0.28
N HIS A 12 -28.90 12.22 -0.65
CA HIS A 12 -28.43 12.63 -1.97
C HIS A 12 -27.33 13.71 -1.91
N ALA A 13 -27.51 14.77 -1.12
CA ALA A 13 -26.52 15.83 -0.97
C ALA A 13 -25.24 15.35 -0.25
N ARG A 14 -25.36 14.46 0.75
CA ARG A 14 -24.19 13.81 1.38
C ARG A 14 -23.43 12.93 0.38
N ARG A 15 -24.15 12.23 -0.50
CA ARG A 15 -23.55 11.38 -1.55
C ARG A 15 -22.84 12.21 -2.62
N VAL A 16 -23.44 13.33 -3.05
CA VAL A 16 -22.80 14.26 -3.99
C VAL A 16 -21.52 14.84 -3.40
N LEU A 17 -21.57 15.31 -2.14
CA LEU A 17 -20.38 15.80 -1.44
C LEU A 17 -19.30 14.71 -1.34
N ALA A 18 -19.66 13.48 -0.97
CA ALA A 18 -18.74 12.36 -0.89
C ALA A 18 -18.11 12.04 -2.25
N TYR A 19 -18.88 12.06 -3.35
CA TYR A 19 -18.32 11.84 -4.68
C TYR A 19 -17.36 12.95 -5.13
N ILE A 20 -17.67 14.21 -4.85
CA ILE A 20 -16.76 15.32 -5.17
C ILE A 20 -15.43 15.14 -4.43
N VAL A 21 -15.49 14.80 -3.14
CA VAL A 21 -14.29 14.55 -2.33
C VAL A 21 -13.52 13.33 -2.84
N LEU A 22 -14.20 12.22 -3.16
CA LEU A 22 -13.57 11.01 -3.69
C LEU A 22 -12.91 11.25 -5.07
N ILE A 23 -13.56 12.02 -5.95
CA ILE A 23 -13.00 12.41 -7.25
C ILE A 23 -11.74 13.26 -7.04
N PHE A 24 -11.80 14.24 -6.14
CA PHE A 24 -10.65 15.09 -5.83
C PHE A 24 -9.47 14.28 -5.28
N ILE A 25 -9.71 13.39 -4.31
CA ILE A 25 -8.68 12.49 -3.76
C ILE A 25 -8.14 11.56 -4.84
N SER A 26 -9.01 11.00 -5.70
CA SER A 26 -8.60 10.15 -6.80
C SER A 26 -7.66 10.87 -7.77
N ILE A 27 -7.95 12.12 -8.13
CA ILE A 27 -7.08 12.95 -8.98
C ILE A 27 -5.73 13.17 -8.30
N LEU A 28 -5.70 13.49 -7.00
CA LEU A 28 -4.45 13.68 -6.25
C LEU A 28 -3.59 12.40 -6.22
N CYS A 29 -4.21 11.22 -6.07
CA CYS A 29 -3.50 9.95 -6.14
C CYS A 29 -2.99 9.65 -7.55
N LEU A 30 -3.82 9.83 -8.57
CA LEU A 30 -3.46 9.57 -9.96
C LEU A 30 -2.38 10.51 -10.49
N PHE A 31 -2.31 11.74 -9.96
CA PHE A 31 -1.23 12.68 -10.28
C PHE A 31 0.15 12.08 -10.03
N TRP A 32 0.38 11.44 -8.88
CA TRP A 32 1.68 10.82 -8.58
C TRP A 32 2.01 9.65 -9.51
N PHE A 33 1.01 8.85 -9.90
CA PHE A 33 1.18 7.80 -10.90
C PHE A 33 1.50 8.36 -12.29
N TYR A 34 0.86 9.47 -12.68
CA TYR A 34 1.16 10.15 -13.94
C TYR A 34 2.60 10.65 -13.98
N VAL A 35 3.08 11.24 -12.88
CA VAL A 35 4.48 11.67 -12.74
C VAL A 35 5.45 10.49 -12.84
N LEU A 36 5.11 9.33 -12.26
CA LEU A 36 5.90 8.11 -12.40
C LEU A 36 6.00 7.67 -13.87
N PHE A 37 4.89 7.70 -14.59
CA PHE A 37 4.87 7.36 -16.02
C PHE A 37 5.69 8.34 -16.86
N VAL A 38 5.54 9.65 -16.62
CA VAL A 38 6.34 10.68 -17.30
C VAL A 38 7.83 10.50 -16.99
N ASN A 39 8.21 10.21 -15.75
CA ASN A 39 9.61 9.93 -15.40
C ASN A 39 10.17 8.68 -16.08
N ALA A 40 9.37 7.64 -16.29
CA ALA A 40 9.79 6.45 -17.05
C ALA A 40 10.12 6.78 -18.52
N THR A 41 9.54 7.85 -19.07
CA THR A 41 9.84 8.33 -20.43
C THR A 41 11.04 9.27 -20.48
N ARG A 42 11.67 9.66 -19.36
CA ARG A 42 12.77 10.65 -19.28
C ARG A 42 14.13 9.99 -19.08
N SER A 43 15.20 10.63 -19.57
CA SER A 43 16.57 10.16 -19.34
C SER A 43 17.06 10.48 -17.92
N HIS A 44 18.03 9.72 -17.40
CA HIS A 44 18.60 9.92 -16.05
C HIS A 44 19.07 11.36 -15.78
N ALA A 45 19.67 12.01 -16.78
CA ALA A 45 20.11 13.41 -16.69
C ALA A 45 18.93 14.40 -16.60
N GLN A 46 17.81 14.11 -17.28
CA GLN A 46 16.61 14.95 -17.23
C GLN A 46 15.84 14.81 -15.92
N ILE A 47 15.87 13.64 -15.28
CA ILE A 47 15.25 13.41 -13.96
C ILE A 47 15.96 14.25 -12.88
N GLN A 48 17.28 14.43 -12.98
CA GLN A 48 18.05 15.28 -12.04
C GLN A 48 17.86 16.79 -12.24
N LEU A 49 17.39 17.23 -13.41
CA LEU A 49 17.19 18.65 -13.74
C LEU A 49 15.84 19.22 -13.26
N GLY A 50 14.96 18.40 -12.68
CA GLY A 50 13.70 18.85 -12.06
C GLY A 50 12.41 18.37 -12.74
N PHE A 51 11.28 18.76 -12.15
CA PHE A 51 9.94 18.35 -12.57
C PHE A 51 9.59 18.91 -13.96
N SER A 52 9.28 18.02 -14.90
CA SER A 52 8.74 18.38 -16.22
C SER A 52 7.51 17.53 -16.46
N ALA A 53 6.38 18.18 -16.77
CA ALA A 53 5.11 17.53 -17.02
C ALA A 53 5.00 16.91 -18.43
N LEU A 54 5.99 17.16 -19.29
CA LEU A 54 6.00 16.65 -20.66
C LEU A 54 6.77 15.33 -20.76
N PRO A 55 6.16 14.25 -21.31
CA PRO A 55 6.85 13.01 -21.59
C PRO A 55 7.93 13.24 -22.66
N SER A 56 9.09 12.60 -22.48
CA SER A 56 10.18 12.65 -23.45
C SER A 56 10.12 11.44 -24.40
N GLY A 57 10.77 11.53 -25.57
CA GLY A 57 10.77 10.46 -26.58
C GLY A 57 11.61 9.23 -26.22
N GLU A 58 12.29 9.23 -25.06
CA GLU A 58 13.29 8.24 -24.67
C GLU A 58 12.71 7.00 -23.98
N PHE A 59 11.39 6.78 -24.01
CA PHE A 59 10.74 5.63 -23.35
C PHE A 59 11.30 4.29 -23.81
N MET A 60 11.45 4.09 -25.13
CA MET A 60 11.96 2.85 -25.70
C MET A 60 13.43 2.62 -25.32
N ASN A 61 14.22 3.69 -25.25
CA ASN A 61 15.62 3.65 -24.86
C ASN A 61 15.79 3.31 -23.37
N ASN A 62 14.93 3.85 -22.50
CA ASN A 62 14.87 3.47 -21.08
C ASN A 62 14.45 2.02 -20.91
N TRP A 63 13.43 1.56 -21.65
CA TRP A 63 12.94 0.18 -21.59
C TRP A 63 14.00 -0.83 -22.01
N VAL A 64 14.70 -0.57 -23.13
CA VAL A 64 15.80 -1.42 -23.60
C VAL A 64 16.96 -1.39 -22.61
N HIS A 65 17.33 -0.21 -22.10
CA HIS A 65 18.34 -0.12 -21.05
C HIS A 65 17.94 -0.89 -19.79
N LEU A 66 16.70 -0.82 -19.31
CA LEU A 66 16.22 -1.57 -18.14
C LEU A 66 16.29 -3.08 -18.36
N MET A 67 15.98 -3.56 -19.57
CA MET A 67 16.04 -4.97 -19.92
C MET A 67 17.47 -5.49 -20.14
N HIS A 68 18.38 -4.64 -20.62
CA HIS A 68 19.79 -4.98 -20.91
C HIS A 68 20.77 -4.54 -19.81
N SER A 69 20.27 -3.88 -18.75
CA SER A 69 21.09 -3.43 -17.63
C SER A 69 21.64 -4.61 -16.83
N SER A 70 22.77 -4.39 -16.16
CA SER A 70 23.44 -5.37 -15.30
C SER A 70 22.59 -5.85 -14.12
N GLN A 71 21.49 -5.17 -13.81
CA GLN A 71 20.59 -5.53 -12.72
C GLN A 71 19.44 -6.41 -13.24
N PRO A 72 19.27 -7.65 -12.74
CA PRO A 72 18.22 -8.54 -13.22
C PRO A 72 16.85 -8.14 -12.65
N VAL A 73 16.25 -7.08 -13.19
CA VAL A 73 14.96 -6.52 -12.74
C VAL A 73 13.84 -7.56 -12.86
N TRP A 74 13.82 -8.32 -13.95
CA TRP A 74 12.79 -9.35 -14.19
C TRP A 74 12.85 -10.48 -13.17
N ASN A 75 14.06 -10.99 -12.89
CA ASN A 75 14.25 -12.03 -11.88
C ASN A 75 13.93 -11.49 -10.48
N GLY A 76 14.27 -10.24 -10.19
CA GLY A 76 13.91 -9.57 -8.94
C GLY A 76 12.39 -9.47 -8.74
N LEU A 77 11.66 -9.09 -9.79
CA LEU A 77 10.19 -9.06 -9.78
C LEU A 77 9.60 -10.45 -9.54
N PHE A 78 10.04 -11.46 -10.29
CA PHE A 78 9.53 -12.82 -10.16
C PHE A 78 9.81 -13.41 -8.77
N ASN A 79 11.03 -13.24 -8.27
CA ASN A 79 11.40 -13.65 -6.91
C ASN A 79 10.55 -12.94 -5.85
N SER A 80 10.31 -11.63 -6.01
CA SER A 80 9.48 -10.85 -5.08
C SER A 80 8.04 -11.34 -5.06
N VAL A 81 7.47 -11.65 -6.23
CA VAL A 81 6.10 -12.21 -6.33
C VAL A 81 6.01 -13.57 -5.67
N ILE A 82 6.98 -14.46 -5.91
CA ILE A 82 7.01 -15.78 -5.27
C ILE A 82 7.08 -15.63 -3.75
N ILE A 83 8.06 -14.87 -3.25
CA ILE A 83 8.27 -14.69 -1.81
C ILE A 83 7.05 -14.03 -1.17
N ALA A 84 6.47 -13.00 -1.79
CA ALA A 84 5.26 -12.34 -1.30
C ALA A 84 4.05 -13.28 -1.27
N ALA A 85 3.85 -14.11 -2.30
CA ALA A 85 2.75 -15.06 -2.34
C ALA A 85 2.86 -16.14 -1.26
N PHE A 86 4.04 -16.78 -1.14
CA PHE A 86 4.26 -17.80 -0.12
C PHE A 86 4.17 -17.22 1.29
N SER A 87 4.80 -16.06 1.54
CA SER A 87 4.73 -15.40 2.85
C SER A 87 3.30 -14.98 3.20
N ALA A 88 2.51 -14.46 2.26
CA ALA A 88 1.12 -14.11 2.49
C ALA A 88 0.28 -15.34 2.86
N ILE A 89 0.44 -16.46 2.15
CA ILE A 89 -0.29 -17.71 2.42
C ILE A 89 0.07 -18.24 3.81
N LEU A 90 1.36 -18.37 4.11
CA LEU A 90 1.83 -18.93 5.38
C LEU A 90 1.43 -18.03 6.56
N THR A 91 1.63 -16.73 6.43
CA THR A 91 1.28 -15.75 7.47
C THR A 91 -0.21 -15.75 7.74
N THR A 92 -1.04 -15.76 6.69
CA THR A 92 -2.50 -15.81 6.85
C THR A 92 -2.95 -17.10 7.51
N TYR A 93 -2.38 -18.25 7.11
CA TYR A 93 -2.70 -19.55 7.69
C TYR A 93 -2.46 -19.58 9.21
N PHE A 94 -1.26 -19.21 9.66
CA PHE A 94 -0.92 -19.20 11.08
C PHE A 94 -1.65 -18.10 11.86
N SER A 95 -1.87 -16.94 11.25
CA SER A 95 -2.62 -15.84 11.87
C SER A 95 -4.08 -16.23 12.10
N CYS A 96 -4.73 -16.87 11.13
CA CYS A 96 -6.10 -17.37 11.26
C CYS A 96 -6.21 -18.47 12.33
N MET A 97 -5.25 -19.40 12.38
CA MET A 97 -5.22 -20.45 13.41
C MET A 97 -5.07 -19.86 14.82
N THR A 98 -4.19 -18.88 14.98
CA THR A 98 -3.98 -18.18 16.27
C THR A 98 -5.22 -17.39 16.68
N ALA A 99 -5.83 -16.67 15.75
CA ALA A 99 -7.08 -15.94 15.99
C ALA A 99 -8.22 -16.88 16.39
N TYR A 100 -8.35 -18.03 15.71
CA TYR A 100 -9.34 -19.06 16.04
C TYR A 100 -9.10 -19.65 17.44
N ALA A 101 -7.84 -19.97 17.77
CA ALA A 101 -7.48 -20.50 19.09
C ALA A 101 -7.85 -19.54 20.23
N ILE A 102 -7.55 -18.25 20.08
CA ILE A 102 -7.82 -17.22 21.09
C ILE A 102 -9.32 -16.94 21.23
N HIS A 103 -10.07 -16.97 20.12
CA HIS A 103 -11.49 -16.63 20.12
C HIS A 103 -12.40 -17.78 20.56
N VAL A 104 -12.18 -18.99 20.03
CA VAL A 104 -13.08 -20.14 20.23
C VAL A 104 -12.75 -20.93 21.49
N TYR A 105 -11.48 -21.08 21.85
CA TYR A 105 -11.09 -21.85 23.04
C TYR A 105 -11.06 -20.98 24.29
N ASN A 106 -11.71 -21.45 25.36
CA ASN A 106 -11.69 -20.79 26.66
C ASN A 106 -10.56 -21.34 27.54
N PHE A 107 -9.36 -20.77 27.41
CA PHE A 107 -8.20 -21.07 28.25
C PHE A 107 -7.85 -19.91 29.20
N LYS A 108 -7.29 -20.25 30.37
CA LYS A 108 -7.05 -19.31 31.47
C LYS A 108 -6.08 -18.16 31.12
N LEU A 109 -5.15 -18.37 30.17
CA LEU A 109 -4.14 -17.40 29.76
C LEU A 109 -4.48 -16.60 28.48
N LYS A 110 -5.72 -16.68 27.96
CA LYS A 110 -6.07 -16.07 26.66
C LYS A 110 -5.83 -14.57 26.58
N ASN A 111 -6.14 -13.84 27.66
CA ASN A 111 -5.96 -12.39 27.73
C ASN A 111 -4.48 -11.99 27.76
N VAL A 112 -3.63 -12.80 28.40
CA VAL A 112 -2.18 -12.55 28.45
C VAL A 112 -1.56 -12.76 27.07
N MET A 113 -1.90 -13.86 26.40
CA MET A 113 -1.41 -14.13 25.04
C MET A 113 -1.85 -13.06 24.04
N PHE A 114 -3.12 -12.62 24.10
CA PHE A 114 -3.62 -11.56 23.24
C PHE A 114 -2.88 -10.23 23.45
N THR A 115 -2.70 -9.82 24.71
CA THR A 115 -1.96 -8.60 25.06
C THR A 115 -0.51 -8.67 24.59
N PHE A 116 0.13 -9.84 24.74
CA PHE A 116 1.50 -10.06 24.27
C PHE A 116 1.65 -9.91 22.75
N ILE A 117 0.74 -10.50 21.97
CA ILE A 117 0.75 -10.35 20.50
C ILE A 117 0.61 -8.88 20.10
N LEU A 118 -0.33 -8.14 20.72
CA LEU A 118 -0.51 -6.71 20.44
C LEU A 118 0.75 -5.89 20.78
N MET A 119 1.42 -6.19 21.89
CA MET A 119 2.66 -5.50 22.26
C MET A 119 3.76 -5.67 21.20
N ILE A 120 3.89 -6.87 20.61
CA ILE A 120 4.87 -7.10 19.54
C ILE A 120 4.53 -6.31 18.28
N MET A 121 3.25 -6.22 17.90
CA MET A 121 2.81 -5.46 16.72
C MET A 121 3.04 -3.94 16.87
N MET A 122 3.20 -3.43 18.09
CA MET A 122 3.53 -2.03 18.34
C MET A 122 5.02 -1.71 18.16
N ILE A 123 5.89 -2.74 18.05
CA ILE A 123 7.32 -2.52 17.81
C ILE A 123 7.49 -2.01 16.37
N PRO A 124 8.07 -0.82 16.17
CA PRO A 124 8.26 -0.27 14.83
C PRO A 124 9.26 -1.12 14.04
N THR A 125 8.88 -1.51 12.84
CA THR A 125 9.70 -2.34 11.94
C THR A 125 11.06 -1.72 11.63
N GLN A 126 11.17 -0.40 11.71
CA GLN A 126 12.41 0.35 11.47
C GLN A 126 13.50 0.05 12.50
N VAL A 127 13.13 -0.19 13.77
CA VAL A 127 14.10 -0.51 14.83
C VAL A 127 14.62 -1.94 14.66
N THR A 128 13.78 -2.85 14.18
CA THR A 128 14.17 -4.25 13.91
C THR A 128 15.10 -4.39 12.71
N ALA A 129 15.07 -3.47 11.74
CA ALA A 129 15.90 -3.53 10.54
C ALA A 129 17.31 -2.96 10.71
N LEU A 130 17.58 -2.23 11.80
CA LEU A 130 18.87 -1.58 12.08
C LEU A 130 19.79 -2.43 12.98
N GLY A 131 19.29 -3.54 13.53
CA GLY A 131 20.04 -4.49 14.37
C GLY A 131 20.51 -5.71 13.61
#